data_AF-A0A7R8WXC3-F1
#
_entry.id   AF-A0A7R8WXC3-F1
#
_cell.length_a   1.000
_cell.length_b   1.000
_cell.length_c   1.000
_cell.angle_alpha   90.00
_cell.angle_beta   90.00
_cell.angle_gamma   90.00
#
_symmetry.space_group_name_H-M   'P 1'
#
loop_
_entity.id
_entity.type
_entity.pdbx_description
1 polymer ?
#
loop_
_entity_poly.entity_id
_entity_poly.type
_entity_poly.pdbx_seq_one_letter_code
_entity_poly.pdbx_strand_id
1 'polypeptide(L)'
;MDPEKKLIVPEINASELTTDDRIIANPNCSTIQLVMVLAPLHRKYSIKRIVVSTYQSVTGSGLKAVNQLKNERDGIPGERFYPHPIDKNVIPHCDVFQDWGYTKEEWKL
;
A
#
# COMPACT_ATOMS: atom_id res chain seq x y z
N MET A 1 11.70 6.44 7.39
CA MET A 1 12.56 5.90 6.31
C MET A 1 13.96 5.80 6.87
N ASP A 2 14.63 4.68 6.64
CA ASP A 2 16.02 4.49 7.07
C ASP A 2 16.92 4.69 5.85
N PRO A 3 17.82 5.70 5.84
CA PRO A 3 18.64 5.99 4.68
C PRO A 3 19.66 4.88 4.35
N GLU A 4 19.97 4.00 5.31
CA GLU A 4 20.89 2.87 5.09
C GLU A 4 20.20 1.64 4.49
N LYS A 5 18.86 1.64 4.40
CA LYS A 5 18.08 0.50 3.87
C LYS A 5 17.49 0.85 2.51
N LYS A 6 18.04 0.24 1.45
CA LYS A 6 17.59 0.47 0.07
C LYS A 6 16.15 -0.02 -0.12
N LEU A 7 15.33 0.80 -0.78
CA LEU A 7 13.95 0.52 -1.11
C LEU A 7 13.85 0.10 -2.58
N ILE A 8 13.58 -1.18 -2.84
CA ILE A 8 13.80 -1.76 -4.18
C ILE A 8 12.51 -2.28 -4.81
N VAL A 9 12.31 -1.90 -6.07
CA VAL A 9 11.45 -2.60 -7.05
C VAL A 9 12.38 -3.12 -8.15
N PRO A 10 12.58 -4.45 -8.29
CA PRO A 10 13.66 -5.00 -9.11
C PRO A 10 13.70 -4.48 -10.56
N GLU A 11 12.55 -4.36 -11.21
CA GLU A 11 12.40 -3.91 -12.59
C GLU A 11 12.71 -2.42 -12.80
N ILE A 12 12.88 -1.66 -11.71
CA ILE A 12 13.06 -0.21 -11.73
C ILE A 12 14.45 0.17 -11.26
N ASN A 13 14.89 -0.34 -10.10
CA ASN A 13 16.12 0.10 -9.45
C ASN A 13 16.97 -1.03 -8.85
N ALA A 14 16.87 -2.27 -9.33
CA ALA A 14 17.76 -3.36 -8.89
C ALA A 14 19.25 -3.03 -9.03
N SER A 15 19.63 -2.17 -9.99
CA SER A 15 21.02 -1.74 -10.19
C SER A 15 21.61 -0.96 -9.02
N GLU A 16 20.79 -0.48 -8.08
CA GLU A 16 21.26 0.18 -6.87
C GLU A 16 21.81 -0.81 -5.83
N LEU A 17 21.50 -2.11 -5.96
CA LEU A 17 21.96 -3.13 -5.03
C LEU A 17 23.44 -3.49 -5.22
N THR A 18 24.12 -3.79 -4.12
CA THR A 18 25.48 -4.31 -4.06
C THR A 18 25.51 -5.59 -3.22
N THR A 19 26.62 -6.33 -3.29
CA THR A 19 26.82 -7.55 -2.51
C THR A 19 26.89 -7.32 -1.00
N ASP A 20 27.05 -6.07 -0.57
CA ASP A 20 27.15 -5.69 0.83
C ASP A 20 25.79 -5.40 1.46
N ASP A 21 24.73 -5.24 0.65
CA ASP A 21 23.38 -4.97 1.15
C ASP A 21 22.80 -6.20 1.85
N ARG A 22 22.67 -6.12 3.18
CA ARG A 22 22.10 -7.20 4.01
C ARG A 22 20.62 -7.03 4.32
N ILE A 23 20.12 -5.79 4.25
CA ILE A 23 18.72 -5.46 4.50
C ILE A 23 18.21 -4.65 3.32
N ILE A 24 17.20 -5.19 2.64
CA ILE A 24 16.55 -4.57 1.49
C ILE A 24 15.09 -4.38 1.86
N ALA A 25 14.61 -3.14 1.82
CA ALA A 25 13.23 -2.81 2.08
C ALA A 25 12.38 -3.08 0.83
N ASN A 26 11.26 -3.79 1.02
CA ASN A 26 10.21 -3.89 0.01
C ASN A 26 9.22 -2.73 0.19
N PRO A 27 8.86 -1.98 -0.86
CA PRO A 27 7.90 -0.90 -0.74
C PRO A 27 6.49 -1.39 -0.40
N ASN A 28 5.61 -0.44 -0.08
CA ASN A 28 4.21 -0.75 0.13
C ASN A 28 3.58 -1.32 -1.16
N CYS A 29 2.63 -2.24 -1.01
CA CYS A 29 1.96 -2.92 -2.12
C CYS A 29 1.27 -1.97 -3.11
N SER A 30 0.75 -0.83 -2.64
CA SER A 30 0.16 0.21 -3.48
C SER A 30 1.23 0.99 -4.27
N THR A 31 2.40 1.25 -3.66
CA THR A 31 3.53 1.90 -4.32
C THR A 31 4.11 1.02 -5.42
N ILE A 32 4.37 -0.27 -5.17
CA ILE A 32 5.01 -1.19 -6.14
C ILE A 32 4.24 -1.22 -7.46
N GLN A 33 2.94 -1.50 -7.41
CA GLN A 33 2.11 -1.59 -8.62
C GLN A 33 2.04 -0.25 -9.37
N LEU A 34 2.01 0.87 -8.63
CA LEU A 34 1.96 2.20 -9.21
C LEU A 34 3.26 2.50 -9.97
N VAL A 35 4.42 2.31 -9.34
CA VAL A 35 5.71 2.63 -9.97
C VAL A 35 6.04 1.70 -11.13
N MET A 36 5.56 0.46 -11.13
CA MET A 36 5.71 -0.46 -12.27
C MET A 36 5.09 0.10 -13.55
N VAL A 37 3.94 0.77 -13.43
CA VAL A 37 3.26 1.42 -14.56
C VAL A 37 3.90 2.78 -14.89
N LEU A 38 4.27 3.55 -13.86
CA LEU A 38 4.73 4.92 -14.04
C LEU A 38 6.20 5.04 -14.43
N ALA A 39 7.07 4.11 -14.05
CA ALA A 39 8.51 4.17 -14.35
C ALA A 39 8.83 4.33 -15.84
N PRO A 40 8.27 3.54 -16.78
CA PRO A 40 8.52 3.75 -18.21
C PRO A 40 7.98 5.11 -18.71
N LEU A 41 6.83 5.56 -18.20
CA LEU A 41 6.25 6.86 -18.55
C LEU A 41 7.11 8.01 -18.03
N HIS A 42 7.62 7.89 -16.81
CA HIS A 42 8.50 8.88 -16.20
C HIS A 42 9.83 8.99 -16.94
N ARG A 43 10.44 7.86 -17.33
CA ARG A 43 11.67 7.87 -18.13
C ARG A 43 11.48 8.56 -19.49
N LYS A 44 10.31 8.43 -20.10
CA LYS A 44 10.04 9.00 -21.44
C LYS A 44 9.57 10.46 -21.40
N TYR A 45 8.76 10.83 -20.41
CA TYR A 45 8.04 12.11 -20.41
C TYR A 45 8.26 12.95 -19.14
N SER A 46 9.00 12.44 -18.16
CA SER A 46 9.31 13.12 -16.89
C SER A 46 8.08 13.65 -16.16
N ILE A 47 7.29 12.72 -15.59
CA ILE A 47 6.09 13.03 -14.79
C ILE A 47 6.41 14.07 -13.72
N LYS A 48 5.55 15.10 -13.61
CA LYS A 48 5.70 16.21 -12.65
C LYS A 48 4.85 16.07 -11.40
N ARG A 49 3.68 15.43 -11.51
CA ARG A 49 2.74 15.24 -10.41
C ARG A 49 1.89 14.00 -10.65
N ILE A 50 1.58 13.30 -9.58
CA ILE A 50 0.63 12.20 -9.53
C ILE A 50 -0.48 12.60 -8.55
N VAL A 51 -1.72 12.31 -8.90
CA VAL A 51 -2.86 12.33 -7.99
C VAL A 51 -3.52 10.97 -8.13
N VAL A 52 -3.63 10.23 -7.03
CA VAL A 52 -4.04 8.83 -7.04
C VAL A 52 -5.15 8.60 -6.02
N SER A 53 -6.13 7.79 -6.40
CA SER A 53 -7.15 7.25 -5.51
C SER A 53 -7.07 5.73 -5.58
N THR A 54 -6.87 5.08 -4.44
CA THR A 54 -6.67 3.64 -4.38
C THR A 54 -7.99 2.92 -4.08
N TYR A 55 -8.13 1.72 -4.63
CA TYR A 55 -9.23 0.80 -4.34
C TYR A 55 -8.62 -0.50 -3.83
N GLN A 56 -8.20 -0.48 -2.57
CA GLN A 56 -7.39 -1.55 -1.99
C GLN A 56 -8.25 -2.74 -1.55
N SER A 57 -7.74 -3.95 -1.78
CA SER A 57 -8.34 -5.19 -1.31
C SER A 57 -8.20 -5.34 0.21
N VAL A 58 -9.24 -5.88 0.86
CA VAL A 58 -9.23 -6.22 2.30
C VAL A 58 -8.13 -7.23 2.66
N THR A 59 -7.61 -7.98 1.69
CA THR A 59 -6.53 -8.95 1.91
C THR A 59 -5.23 -8.28 2.38
N GLY A 60 -5.03 -6.99 2.06
CA GLY A 60 -3.88 -6.22 2.53
C GLY A 60 -3.86 -6.03 4.06
N SER A 61 -5.03 -6.06 4.70
CA SER A 61 -5.17 -5.97 6.16
C SER A 61 -5.12 -7.33 6.87
N GLY A 62 -4.87 -8.41 6.12
CA GLY A 62 -4.69 -9.75 6.66
C GLY A 62 -5.97 -10.52 6.94
N LEU A 63 -5.81 -11.72 7.51
CA LEU A 63 -6.87 -12.73 7.65
C LEU A 63 -8.09 -12.22 8.44
N LYS A 64 -7.88 -11.40 9.48
CA LYS A 64 -8.97 -10.84 10.29
C LYS A 64 -9.93 -9.99 9.46
N ALA A 65 -9.39 -9.12 8.60
CA ALA A 65 -10.19 -8.28 7.71
C ALA A 65 -10.97 -9.11 6.67
N VAL A 66 -10.34 -10.16 6.14
CA VAL A 66 -11.00 -11.10 5.22
C VAL A 66 -12.15 -11.84 5.90
N ASN A 67 -11.94 -12.30 7.14
CA ASN A 67 -12.98 -12.97 7.91
C ASN A 67 -14.13 -12.03 8.26
N GLN A 68 -13.85 -10.77 8.63
CA GLN A 68 -14.88 -9.77 8.84
C GLN A 68 -15.74 -9.57 7.58
N LEU A 69 -15.14 -9.39 6.41
CA LEU A 69 -15.88 -9.22 5.15
C LEU A 69 -16.83 -10.41 4.89
N LYS A 70 -16.34 -11.63 5.07
CA LYS A 70 -17.14 -12.85 4.86
C LYS A 70 -18.27 -12.97 5.87
N ASN A 71 -17.98 -12.75 7.14
CA ASN A 71 -18.95 -12.80 8.21
C ASN A 71 -20.06 -11.76 8.00
N GLU A 72 -19.71 -10.53 7.60
CA GLU A 72 -20.68 -9.49 7.27
C GLU A 72 -21.56 -9.86 6.07
N ARG A 73 -20.97 -10.45 5.03
CA ARG A 73 -21.70 -10.94 3.85
C ARG A 73 -22.72 -12.02 4.22
N ASP A 74 -22.34 -12.94 5.12
CA ASP A 74 -23.14 -14.09 5.51
C ASP A 74 -24.08 -13.81 6.71
N GLY A 75 -24.05 -12.59 7.26
CA GLY A 75 -24.85 -12.21 8.43
C GLY A 75 -24.40 -12.87 9.74
N ILE A 76 -23.15 -13.34 9.79
CA ILE A 76 -22.57 -14.03 10.95
C ILE A 76 -21.89 -12.99 11.85
N PRO A 77 -22.25 -12.88 13.15
CA PRO A 77 -21.52 -12.04 14.09
C PRO A 77 -20.08 -12.56 14.27
N GLY A 78 -19.09 -11.66 14.31
CA GLY A 78 -17.69 -12.05 14.50
C GLY A 78 -16.79 -10.90 14.92
N GLU A 79 -15.51 -11.21 15.15
CA GLU A 79 -14.48 -10.20 15.43
C GLU A 79 -14.39 -9.18 14.29
N ARG A 80 -14.32 -7.90 14.64
CA ARG A 80 -14.16 -6.82 13.67
C ARG A 80 -12.72 -6.32 13.69
N PHE A 81 -12.12 -6.28 12.50
CA PHE A 81 -10.85 -5.60 12.26
C PHE A 81 -11.06 -4.11 11.98
N TYR A 82 -12.00 -3.78 11.08
CA TYR A 82 -12.38 -2.41 10.78
C TYR A 82 -13.46 -1.91 11.75
N PRO A 83 -13.45 -0.61 12.11
CA PRO A 83 -14.44 -0.02 13.01
C PRO A 83 -15.86 0.04 12.41
N HIS A 84 -15.96 -0.05 11.09
CA HIS A 84 -17.20 0.00 10.33
C HIS A 84 -17.34 -1.24 9.44
N PRO A 85 -18.58 -1.59 9.02
CA PRO A 85 -18.79 -2.64 8.04
C PRO A 85 -18.03 -2.37 6.75
N ILE A 86 -17.34 -3.39 6.25
CA ILE A 86 -16.60 -3.34 4.99
C ILE A 86 -17.40 -4.00 3.87
N ASP A 87 -18.31 -4.93 4.17
CA ASP A 87 -19.14 -5.52 3.11
C ASP A 87 -20.01 -4.47 2.42
N LYS A 88 -19.93 -4.42 1.08
CA LYS A 88 -20.63 -3.45 0.22
C LYS A 88 -20.38 -1.99 0.61
N ASN A 89 -19.22 -1.70 1.21
CA ASN A 89 -18.85 -0.36 1.66
C ASN A 89 -17.44 0.01 1.21
N VAL A 90 -17.09 1.29 1.31
CA VAL A 90 -15.74 1.82 1.13
C VAL A 90 -15.33 2.56 2.40
N ILE A 91 -14.17 2.21 2.95
CA ILE A 91 -13.62 2.87 4.14
C ILE A 91 -12.45 3.76 3.69
N PRO A 92 -12.58 5.09 3.73
CA PRO A 92 -11.53 6.03 3.32
C PRO A 92 -10.50 6.24 4.44
N HIS A 93 -9.99 5.15 5.01
CA HIS A 93 -9.06 5.15 6.13
C HIS A 93 -8.25 3.85 6.12
N CYS A 94 -6.99 3.94 5.68
CA CYS A 94 -6.04 2.83 5.70
C CYS A 94 -4.81 3.21 6.52
N ASP A 95 -4.45 2.39 7.51
CA ASP A 95 -3.43 2.73 8.52
C ASP A 95 -3.85 3.98 9.34
N VAL A 96 -2.97 4.50 10.20
CA VAL A 96 -3.30 5.60 11.12
C VAL A 96 -3.20 6.99 10.47
N PHE A 97 -4.07 7.91 10.87
CA PHE A 97 -3.94 9.33 10.54
C PHE A 97 -2.65 9.93 11.10
N GLN A 98 -2.08 10.86 10.35
CA GLN A 98 -0.98 11.73 10.74
C GLN A 98 -1.51 13.12 11.08
N ASP A 99 -0.71 13.95 11.75
CA ASP A 99 -1.12 15.28 12.23
C ASP A 99 -1.52 16.26 11.11
N TRP A 100 -1.06 16.01 9.87
CA TRP A 100 -1.35 16.82 8.69
C TRP A 100 -2.53 16.30 7.85
N GLY A 101 -3.34 15.39 8.40
CA GLY A 101 -4.64 14.99 7.82
C GLY A 101 -4.58 13.87 6.77
N TYR A 102 -3.40 13.39 6.41
CA TYR A 102 -3.22 12.19 5.59
C TYR A 102 -3.05 10.95 6.48
N THR A 103 -3.48 9.81 5.98
CA THR A 103 -3.18 8.51 6.56
C THR A 103 -1.74 8.10 6.26
N LYS A 104 -1.20 7.21 7.09
CA LYS A 104 0.15 6.66 6.90
C LYS A 104 0.25 5.85 5.61
N GLU A 105 -0.84 5.26 5.12
CA GLU A 105 -0.86 4.56 3.84
C GLU A 105 -0.71 5.54 2.67
N GLU A 106 -1.45 6.66 2.69
CA GLU A 106 -1.31 7.72 1.67
C GLU A 106 0.09 8.33 1.67
N TRP A 107 0.75 8.44 2.83
CA TRP A 107 2.10 8.98 2.93
C TRP A 107 3.22 8.00 2.52
N LYS A 108 2.91 6.70 2.36
CA LYS A 108 3.85 5.70 1.81
C LYS A 108 3.89 5.69 0.27
N LEU A 109 2.91 6.32 -0.38
CA LEU A 109 2.83 6.51 -1.83
C LEU A 109 3.72 7.67 -2.29
#